data_AF-A0A3C1Z2D8-F1
#
_entry.id   AF-A0A3C1Z2D8-F1
#
_cell.length_a   1.000
_cell.length_b   1.000
_cell.length_c   1.000
_cell.angle_alpha   90.00
_cell.angle_beta   90.00
_cell.angle_gamma   90.00
#
_symmetry.space_group_name_H-M   'P 1'
#
loop_
_entity.id
_entity.type
_entity.pdbx_description
1 polymer ?
#
loop_
_entity_poly.entity_id
_entity_poly.type
_entity_poly.pdbx_seq_one_letter_code
_entity_poly.pdbx_strand_id
1 'polypeptide(L)'
;AAAVIEPMAAGPIPKGTYEASVDVEDYGVLVKDTSIEHIVQEIRAIAQMPGNELRRRSRNAWETAAAKHRPEHFEHAYRAAIETILARHGR
;
A
#
# COMPACT_ATOMS: atom_id res chain seq x y z
N ALA A 1 -6.85 -3.87 0.10
CA ALA A 1 -5.76 -3.60 -0.85
C ALA A 1 -6.03 -2.42 -1.80
N ALA A 2 -7.00 -2.48 -2.74
CA ALA A 2 -7.19 -1.42 -3.76
C ALA A 2 -7.34 0.00 -3.17
N ALA A 3 -8.20 0.17 -2.15
CA ALA A 3 -8.41 1.45 -1.45
C ALA A 3 -7.18 2.01 -0.71
N VAL A 4 -6.08 1.24 -0.61
CA VAL A 4 -4.79 1.67 -0.07
C VAL A 4 -3.79 1.92 -1.20
N ILE A 5 -3.77 1.05 -2.21
CA ILE A 5 -2.84 1.11 -3.36
C ILE A 5 -3.15 2.31 -4.27
N GLU A 6 -4.42 2.62 -4.50
CA GLU A 6 -4.82 3.76 -5.35
C GLU A 6 -4.33 5.10 -4.79
N PRO A 7 -4.53 5.42 -3.49
CA PRO A 7 -3.90 6.59 -2.86
C PRO A 7 -2.37 6.58 -2.98
N MET A 8 -1.71 5.44 -2.77
CA MET A 8 -0.25 5.36 -2.92
C MET A 8 0.18 5.75 -4.33
N ALA A 9 -0.49 5.22 -5.36
CA ALA A 9 -0.21 5.51 -6.76
C ALA A 9 -0.53 6.96 -7.16
N ALA A 10 -1.45 7.62 -6.45
CA ALA A 10 -1.80 9.02 -6.66
C ALA A 10 -0.90 10.00 -5.87
N GLY A 11 -0.11 9.52 -4.91
CA GLY A 11 0.80 10.31 -4.08
C GLY A 11 0.33 10.66 -2.65
N PRO A 12 -0.97 10.60 -2.26
CA PRO A 12 -1.35 10.67 -0.86
C PRO A 12 -0.71 9.61 0.04
N ILE A 13 -0.45 9.98 1.29
CA ILE A 13 0.03 9.08 2.35
C ILE A 13 -1.10 8.10 2.72
N PRO A 14 -0.92 6.78 2.52
CA PRO A 14 -1.96 5.80 2.80
C PRO A 14 -2.19 5.60 4.30
N LYS A 15 -3.44 5.32 4.66
CA LYS A 15 -3.80 4.76 5.97
C LYS A 15 -4.57 3.48 5.76
N GLY A 16 -4.20 2.45 6.47
CA GLY A 16 -4.86 1.16 6.40
C GLY A 16 -4.85 0.49 7.76
N THR A 17 -5.77 -0.45 7.95
CA THR A 17 -5.73 -1.37 9.08
C THR A 17 -4.94 -2.62 8.70
N TYR A 18 -4.67 -3.49 9.67
CA TYR A 18 -3.99 -4.76 9.42
C TYR A 18 -4.70 -5.61 8.36
N GLU A 19 -6.03 -5.60 8.38
CA GLU A 19 -6.91 -6.33 7.47
C GLU A 19 -6.80 -5.86 6.02
N ALA A 20 -6.26 -4.65 5.77
CA ALA A 20 -6.08 -4.12 4.43
C ALA A 20 -5.08 -4.93 3.58
N SER A 21 -4.27 -5.80 4.23
CA SER A 21 -3.28 -6.70 3.62
C SER A 21 -2.25 -5.97 2.75
N VAL A 22 -1.94 -4.72 3.10
CA VAL A 22 -0.91 -3.89 2.46
C VAL A 22 -0.01 -3.40 3.58
N ASP A 23 1.28 -3.74 3.51
CA ASP A 23 2.27 -3.16 4.40
C ASP A 23 2.60 -1.74 3.93
N VAL A 24 2.40 -0.77 4.82
CA VAL A 24 2.61 0.65 4.52
C VAL A 24 3.90 1.19 5.15
N GLU A 25 4.68 0.32 5.82
CA GLU A 25 5.97 0.61 6.44
C GLU A 25 6.01 2.00 7.12
N ASP A 26 7.06 2.80 6.89
CA ASP A 26 7.23 4.14 7.46
C ASP A 26 6.61 5.26 6.60
N TYR A 27 6.12 4.93 5.40
CA TYR A 27 5.54 5.89 4.45
C TYR A 27 4.03 6.05 4.60
N GLY A 28 3.34 5.15 5.31
CA GLY A 28 1.93 5.26 5.66
C GLY A 28 1.67 5.23 7.15
N VAL A 29 0.43 4.93 7.52
CA VAL A 29 0.01 4.71 8.91
C VAL A 29 -0.82 3.44 9.01
N LEU A 30 -0.37 2.53 9.88
CA LEU A 30 -1.16 1.39 10.32
C LEU A 30 -2.10 1.82 11.45
N VAL A 31 -3.40 1.91 11.14
CA VAL A 31 -4.46 2.25 12.08
C VAL A 31 -4.83 1.00 12.87
N LYS A 32 -4.51 0.99 14.16
CA LYS A 32 -4.74 -0.17 15.06
C LYS A 32 -6.13 -0.17 15.71
N ASP A 33 -6.73 1.01 15.85
CA ASP A 33 -8.08 1.22 16.36
C ASP A 33 -8.84 2.08 15.34
N THR A 34 -10.01 1.60 14.93
CA THR A 34 -10.88 2.23 13.92
C THR A 34 -11.95 3.12 14.53
N SER A 35 -11.86 3.42 15.83
CA SER A 35 -12.65 4.49 16.45
C SER A 35 -12.45 5.82 15.73
N ILE A 36 -13.51 6.63 15.66
CA ILE A 36 -13.47 7.93 14.99
C ILE A 36 -12.42 8.83 15.65
N GLU A 37 -12.34 8.77 16.98
CA GLU A 37 -11.38 9.52 17.79
C GLU A 37 -9.94 9.18 17.40
N HIS A 38 -9.61 7.89 17.31
CA HIS A 38 -8.27 7.45 16.91
C HIS A 38 -7.96 7.88 15.48
N ILE A 39 -8.89 7.69 14.53
CA ILE A 39 -8.71 8.09 13.13
C ILE A 39 -8.40 9.60 13.02
N VAL A 40 -9.16 10.43 13.75
CA VAL A 40 -8.94 11.89 13.78
C VAL A 40 -7.58 12.24 14.37
N GLN A 41 -7.14 11.55 15.44
CA GLN A 41 -5.82 11.74 16.03
C GLN A 41 -4.71 11.43 15.03
N GLU A 42 -4.80 10.31 14.31
CA GLU A 42 -3.81 9.94 13.28
C GLU A 42 -3.80 10.93 12.10
N ILE A 43 -4.95 11.49 11.71
CA ILE A 43 -5.02 12.55 10.68
C ILE A 43 -4.29 13.79 11.16
N ARG A 44 -4.53 14.24 12.40
CA ARG A 44 -3.86 15.40 12.98
C ARG A 44 -2.35 15.18 13.09
N ALA A 45 -1.93 14.00 13.52
CA ALA A 45 -0.51 13.65 13.65
C ALA A 45 0.23 13.78 12.31
N ILE A 46 -0.34 13.26 11.21
CA ILE A 46 0.24 13.43 9.87
C ILE A 46 0.23 14.90 9.45
N ALA A 47 -0.90 15.59 9.61
CA ALA A 47 -1.04 16.99 9.18
C ALA A 47 -0.06 17.95 9.88
N GLN A 48 0.42 17.59 11.06
CA GLN A 48 1.41 18.34 11.83
C GLN A 48 2.88 18.00 11.48
N MET A 49 3.12 17.01 10.61
CA MET A 49 4.48 16.65 10.21
C MET A 49 5.14 17.77 9.38
N PRO A 50 6.48 17.90 9.46
CA PRO A 50 7.23 18.77 8.58
C PRO A 50 6.97 18.48 7.09
N GLY A 51 6.88 19.52 6.26
CA GLY A 51 6.56 19.35 4.84
C GLY A 51 7.58 18.50 4.05
N ASN A 52 8.85 18.45 4.49
CA ASN A 52 9.85 17.54 3.92
C ASN A 52 9.54 16.08 4.25
N GLU A 53 9.05 15.80 5.47
CA GLU A 53 8.64 14.45 5.87
C GLU A 53 7.38 14.01 5.11
N LEU A 54 6.40 14.91 4.95
CA LEU A 54 5.21 14.64 4.14
C LEU A 54 5.58 14.31 2.69
N ARG A 55 6.49 15.08 2.09
CA ARG A 55 6.99 14.82 0.72
C ARG A 55 7.76 13.50 0.62
N ARG A 56 8.58 13.17 1.62
CA ARG A 56 9.32 11.90 1.67
C ARG A 56 8.36 10.72 1.68
N ARG A 57 7.36 10.73 2.58
CA ARG A 57 6.36 9.66 2.69
C ARG A 57 5.50 9.53 1.43
N SER A 58 5.04 10.64 0.89
CA SER A 58 4.29 10.69 -0.38
C SER A 58 5.08 10.05 -1.54
N ARG A 59 6.36 10.42 -1.68
CA ARG A 59 7.25 9.82 -2.68
C ARG A 59 7.44 8.32 -2.45
N ASN A 60 7.75 7.90 -1.22
CA ASN A 60 7.98 6.49 -0.90
C ASN A 60 6.73 5.63 -1.15
N ALA A 61 5.54 6.16 -0.84
CA ALA A 61 4.28 5.49 -1.13
C ALA A 61 4.10 5.28 -2.64
N TRP A 62 4.34 6.32 -3.43
CA TRP A 62 4.28 6.24 -4.89
C TRP A 62 5.31 5.27 -5.48
N GLU A 63 6.57 5.36 -5.05
CA GLU A 63 7.65 4.48 -5.51
C GLU A 63 7.34 3.02 -5.19
N THR A 64 6.77 2.75 -4.01
CA THR A 64 6.37 1.39 -3.61
C THR A 64 5.22 0.85 -4.45
N ALA A 65 4.17 1.65 -4.68
CA ALA A 65 3.09 1.25 -5.58
C ALA A 65 3.60 1.02 -7.01
N ALA A 66 4.48 1.88 -7.50
CA ALA A 66 5.08 1.77 -8.82
C ALA A 66 6.01 0.55 -8.96
N ALA A 67 6.65 0.09 -7.89
CA ALA A 67 7.57 -1.05 -7.93
C ALA A 67 6.90 -2.41 -7.66
N LYS A 68 5.77 -2.42 -6.93
CA LYS A 68 5.14 -3.67 -6.46
C LYS A 68 3.71 -3.89 -6.97
N HIS A 69 3.00 -2.82 -7.33
CA HIS A 69 1.53 -2.86 -7.52
C HIS A 69 1.06 -2.32 -8.88
N ARG A 70 1.93 -2.32 -9.89
CA ARG A 70 1.51 -2.08 -11.28
C ARG A 70 0.87 -3.32 -11.90
N PRO A 71 -0.05 -3.17 -12.88
CA PRO A 71 -0.72 -4.28 -13.54
C PRO A 71 0.21 -5.38 -14.06
N GLU A 72 1.40 -5.01 -14.55
CA GLU A 72 2.36 -5.95 -15.14
C GLU A 72 2.90 -6.96 -14.11
N HIS A 73 3.01 -6.55 -12.84
CA HIS A 73 3.45 -7.46 -11.77
C HIS A 73 2.39 -8.51 -11.44
N PHE A 74 1.12 -8.12 -11.46
CA PHE A 74 0.02 -9.08 -11.28
C PHE A 74 -0.05 -10.05 -12.46
N GLU A 75 0.05 -9.56 -13.70
CA GLU A 75 0.08 -10.41 -14.88
C GLU A 75 1.22 -11.43 -14.80
N HIS A 76 2.43 -10.98 -14.46
CA HIS A 76 3.59 -11.85 -14.32
C HIS A 76 3.38 -12.92 -13.24
N ALA A 77 2.87 -12.54 -12.07
CA ALA A 77 2.61 -13.47 -10.97
C ALA A 77 1.57 -14.53 -11.34
N TYR A 78 0.46 -14.14 -11.98
CA TYR A 78 -0.56 -15.07 -12.43
C TYR A 78 -0.03 -16.03 -13.50
N ARG A 79 0.71 -15.49 -14.48
CA ARG A 79 1.35 -16.31 -15.53
C ARG A 79 2.28 -17.36 -14.93
N ALA A 80 3.20 -16.94 -14.06
CA ALA A 80 4.15 -17.84 -13.42
C ALA A 80 3.46 -18.93 -12.59
N ALA A 81 2.36 -18.60 -11.90
CA ALA A 81 1.57 -19.56 -11.15
C ALA A 81 0.91 -20.60 -12.09
N ILE A 82 0.30 -20.16 -13.19
CA ILE A 82 -0.33 -21.05 -14.18
C ILE A 82 0.71 -21.97 -14.82
N GLU A 83 1.85 -21.43 -15.25
CA GLU A 83 2.95 -22.20 -15.84
C GLU A 83 3.48 -23.27 -14.86
N THR A 84 3.58 -22.92 -13.57
CA THR A 84 3.98 -23.86 -12.51
C THR A 84 2.97 -25.00 -12.34
N ILE A 85 1.67 -24.70 -12.38
CA ILE A 85 0.61 -25.72 -12.26
C ILE A 85 0.64 -26.66 -13.45
N LEU A 86 0.73 -26.11 -14.68
CA LEU A 86 0.80 -26.90 -15.91
C LEU A 86 2.04 -27.80 -15.93
N ALA A 87 3.19 -27.30 -15.50
CA ALA A 87 4.42 -28.09 -15.40
C ALA A 87 4.31 -29.27 -14.42
N ARG A 88 3.54 -29.12 -13.34
CA ARG A 88 3.39 -30.15 -12.29
C ARG A 88 2.27 -31.15 -12.57
N HIS A 89 1.19 -30.73 -13.21
CA HIS A 89 -0.06 -31.49 -13.28
C HIS A 89 -0.67 -31.59 -14.68
N GLY A 90 -0.09 -30.94 -15.70
CA GLY A 90 -0.63 -30.90 -17.05
C GLY A 90 -0.39 -32.15 -17.91
N ARG A 91 -0.17 -33.31 -17.28
CA ARG A 91 -0.12 -34.62 -17.95
C ARG A 91 -1.40 -35.39 -17.71
#